data_AF-A0A552AW46-F1
#
_entry.id   AF-A0A552AW46-F1
#
_cell.length_a   1.000
_cell.length_b   1.000
_cell.length_c   1.000
_cell.angle_alpha   90.00
_cell.angle_beta   90.00
_cell.angle_gamma   90.00
#
_symmetry.space_group_name_H-M   'P 1'
#
loop_
_entity.id
_entity.type
_entity.pdbx_description
1 polymer ?
#
loop_
_entity_poly.entity_id
_entity_poly.type
_entity_poly.pdbx_seq_one_letter_code
_entity_poly.pdbx_strand_id
1 'polypeptide(L)'
;MNQLWFRPLVWIDYRLAVLFTVIIPAILLIWSLFAKIESLQKLLIIYWRVASLLLITVYLMIASWPIGFVTSFLAKILIPISLWFWVDINDEIKDLPASPIKFVTTAWRWAVTIYCPLGAISTLPFLSCAMSGELLNSPYCQVWQEAPWQFREIFHSEATANVLGFFGLVGLSFYTLYFAHFLLIRLGKQGRSALQQ
;
A
#
# COMPACT_ATOMS: atom_id res chain seq x y z
N MET A 1 17.24 -28.91 1.95
CA MET A 1 16.50 -27.64 2.01
C MET A 1 15.03 -27.94 1.88
N ASN A 2 14.25 -27.88 2.97
CA ASN A 2 12.80 -28.00 2.86
C ASN A 2 12.29 -26.76 2.12
N GLN A 3 11.93 -26.91 0.84
CA GLN A 3 11.34 -25.83 0.08
C GLN A 3 10.02 -25.46 0.73
N LEU A 4 9.89 -24.21 1.19
CA LEU A 4 8.59 -23.68 1.62
C LEU A 4 7.69 -23.63 0.40
N TRP A 5 6.65 -24.45 0.38
CA TRP A 5 5.74 -24.59 -0.76
C TRP A 5 5.06 -23.27 -1.16
N PHE A 6 4.93 -22.33 -0.22
CA PHE A 6 4.32 -21.00 -0.42
C PHE A 6 5.33 -19.89 -0.76
N ARG A 7 6.63 -20.15 -0.78
CA ARG A 7 7.64 -19.14 -1.14
C ARG A 7 7.37 -18.51 -2.52
N PRO A 8 7.03 -19.27 -3.59
CA PRO A 8 6.68 -18.67 -4.88
C PRO A 8 5.48 -17.71 -4.80
N LEU A 9 4.49 -18.02 -3.94
CA LEU A 9 3.32 -17.17 -3.75
C LEU A 9 3.69 -15.82 -3.14
N VAL A 10 4.60 -15.80 -2.15
CA VAL A 10 5.10 -14.57 -1.53
C VAL A 10 5.82 -13.69 -2.58
N TRP A 11 6.66 -14.30 -3.41
CA TRP A 11 7.35 -13.57 -4.49
C TRP A 11 6.39 -13.02 -5.55
N ILE A 12 5.34 -13.77 -5.89
CA ILE A 12 4.29 -13.28 -6.79
C ILE A 12 3.54 -12.11 -6.14
N ASP A 13 3.21 -12.18 -4.84
CA ASP A 13 2.56 -11.08 -4.12
C ASP A 13 3.40 -9.80 -4.19
N TYR A 14 4.71 -9.86 -3.94
CA TYR A 14 5.58 -8.68 -4.06
C TYR A 14 5.63 -8.11 -5.48
N ARG A 15 5.72 -8.96 -6.51
CA ARG A 15 5.73 -8.51 -7.91
C ARG A 15 4.42 -7.84 -8.30
N LEU A 16 3.29 -8.43 -7.91
CA LEU A 16 1.97 -7.86 -8.13
C LEU A 16 1.77 -6.57 -7.35
N ALA A 17 2.27 -6.49 -6.10
CA ALA A 17 2.28 -5.27 -5.32
C ALA A 17 2.99 -4.16 -6.09
N VAL A 18 4.25 -4.37 -6.50
CA VAL A 18 5.01 -3.35 -7.23
C VAL A 18 4.29 -2.94 -8.53
N LEU A 19 3.77 -3.89 -9.28
CA LEU A 19 3.07 -3.60 -10.54
C LEU A 19 1.78 -2.77 -10.30
N PHE A 20 0.89 -3.28 -9.47
CA PHE A 20 -0.44 -2.69 -9.27
C PHE A 20 -0.43 -1.50 -8.32
N THR A 21 0.44 -1.47 -7.32
CA THR A 21 0.42 -0.44 -6.27
C THR A 21 1.50 0.63 -6.41
N VAL A 22 2.45 0.47 -7.34
CA VAL A 22 3.50 1.46 -7.57
C VAL A 22 3.58 1.87 -9.03
N ILE A 23 3.83 0.93 -9.96
CA ILE A 23 4.14 1.25 -11.36
C ILE A 23 2.92 1.84 -12.08
N ILE A 24 1.80 1.12 -12.10
CA ILE A 24 0.60 1.58 -12.80
C ILE A 24 0.06 2.92 -12.24
N PRO A 25 -0.10 3.12 -10.92
CA PRO A 25 -0.57 4.41 -10.41
C PRO A 25 0.43 5.56 -10.65
N ALA A 26 1.73 5.28 -10.73
CA ALA A 26 2.72 6.30 -11.08
C ALA A 26 2.55 6.75 -12.54
N ILE A 27 2.38 5.79 -13.45
CA ILE A 27 2.10 6.08 -14.87
C ILE A 27 0.79 6.87 -15.00
N LEU A 28 -0.27 6.44 -14.31
CA LEU A 28 -1.56 7.14 -14.30
C LEU A 28 -1.43 8.56 -13.74
N LEU A 29 -0.61 8.77 -12.71
CA LEU A 29 -0.40 10.09 -12.13
C LEU A 29 0.27 11.02 -13.14
N ILE A 30 1.37 10.58 -13.75
CA ILE A 30 2.07 11.33 -14.80
C ILE A 30 1.13 11.62 -15.98
N TRP A 31 0.39 10.62 -16.44
CA TRP A 31 -0.57 10.77 -17.54
C TRP A 31 -1.68 11.77 -17.19
N SER A 32 -2.21 11.72 -15.96
CA SER A 32 -3.24 12.65 -15.50
C SER A 32 -2.77 14.11 -15.42
N LEU A 33 -1.46 14.34 -15.18
CA LEU A 33 -0.86 15.67 -15.19
C LEU A 33 -0.81 16.23 -16.63
N PHE A 34 -0.35 15.43 -17.59
CA PHE A 34 -0.33 15.82 -19.00
C PHE A 34 -1.73 16.03 -19.59
N ALA A 35 -2.67 15.14 -19.22
CA ALA A 35 -4.07 15.22 -19.65
C ALA A 35 -4.90 16.27 -18.87
N LYS A 36 -4.31 16.90 -17.83
CA LYS A 36 -4.95 17.91 -16.97
C LYS A 36 -6.28 17.45 -16.36
N ILE A 37 -6.35 16.18 -15.93
CA ILE A 37 -7.55 15.60 -15.31
C ILE A 37 -7.46 15.73 -13.78
N GLU A 38 -8.04 16.80 -13.24
CA GLU A 38 -7.92 17.14 -11.81
C GLU A 38 -8.52 16.07 -10.88
N SER A 39 -9.67 15.49 -11.23
CA SER A 39 -10.34 14.45 -10.44
C SER A 39 -9.44 13.23 -10.23
N LEU A 40 -8.77 12.79 -11.29
CA LEU A 40 -7.80 11.69 -11.25
C LEU A 40 -6.54 12.06 -10.45
N GLN A 41 -6.04 13.29 -10.58
CA GLN A 41 -4.91 13.76 -9.78
C GLN A 41 -5.25 13.76 -8.28
N LYS A 42 -6.42 14.27 -7.89
CA LYS A 42 -6.90 14.24 -6.50
C LYS A 42 -6.98 12.81 -5.97
N LEU A 43 -7.59 11.90 -6.73
CA LEU A 43 -7.68 10.47 -6.36
C LEU A 43 -6.29 9.87 -6.13
N LEU A 44 -5.36 10.07 -7.08
CA LEU A 44 -4.03 9.47 -7.01
C LEU A 44 -3.19 10.08 -5.88
N ILE A 45 -3.32 11.36 -5.57
CA ILE A 45 -2.65 11.98 -4.42
C ILE A 45 -3.15 11.36 -3.10
N ILE A 46 -4.47 11.17 -2.96
CA ILE A 46 -5.04 10.49 -1.78
C ILE A 46 -4.54 9.05 -1.70
N TYR A 47 -4.59 8.34 -2.82
CA TYR A 47 -4.08 6.98 -2.94
C TYR A 47 -2.62 6.87 -2.50
N TRP A 48 -1.71 7.72 -3.01
CA TRP A 48 -0.28 7.67 -2.68
C TRP A 48 -0.02 7.94 -1.19
N ARG A 49 -0.78 8.84 -0.57
CA ARG A 49 -0.71 9.06 0.87
C ARG A 49 -1.04 7.79 1.64
N VAL A 50 -2.08 7.06 1.24
CA VAL A 50 -2.48 5.81 1.89
C VAL A 50 -1.49 4.67 1.58
N ALA A 51 -1.12 4.51 0.31
CA ALA A 51 -0.22 3.47 -0.18
C ALA A 51 1.23 3.61 0.33
N SER A 52 1.63 4.81 0.80
CA SER A 52 2.93 5.03 1.45
C SER A 52 3.18 4.08 2.64
N LEU A 53 2.12 3.55 3.26
CA LEU A 53 2.23 2.53 4.30
C LEU A 53 2.89 1.23 3.81
N LEU A 54 2.79 0.90 2.52
CA LEU A 54 3.52 -0.23 1.92
C LEU A 54 5.04 0.02 1.90
N LEU A 55 5.48 1.24 1.58
CA LEU A 55 6.91 1.57 1.63
C LEU A 55 7.44 1.56 3.06
N ILE A 56 6.67 2.12 4.00
CA ILE A 56 6.96 2.04 5.44
C ILE A 56 7.09 0.57 5.87
N THR A 57 6.18 -0.28 5.41
CA THR A 57 6.21 -1.73 5.66
C THR A 57 7.51 -2.37 5.18
N VAL A 58 7.96 -2.05 3.96
CA VAL A 58 9.24 -2.56 3.41
C VAL A 58 10.40 -2.18 4.33
N TYR A 59 10.47 -0.93 4.79
CA TYR A 59 11.53 -0.45 5.68
C TYR A 59 11.51 -1.16 7.04
N LEU A 60 10.33 -1.37 7.61
CA LEU A 60 10.17 -2.13 8.86
C LEU A 60 10.59 -3.60 8.68
N MET A 61 10.24 -4.22 7.55
CA MET A 61 10.59 -5.61 7.25
C MET A 61 12.07 -5.81 6.94
N ILE A 62 12.77 -4.80 6.42
CA ILE A 62 14.23 -4.83 6.25
C ILE A 62 14.93 -5.05 7.60
N ALA A 63 14.45 -4.38 8.67
CA ALA A 63 14.96 -4.54 10.02
C ALA A 63 14.40 -5.77 10.75
N SER A 64 13.65 -6.64 10.05
CA SER A 64 12.97 -7.79 10.64
C SER A 64 11.99 -7.41 11.75
N TRP A 65 11.40 -6.20 11.73
CA TRP A 65 10.52 -5.77 12.81
C TRP A 65 9.10 -6.35 12.67
N PRO A 66 8.55 -6.99 13.73
CA PRO A 66 7.26 -7.68 13.67
C PRO A 66 6.09 -6.80 13.22
N ILE A 67 6.14 -5.51 13.54
CA ILE A 67 5.11 -4.53 13.17
C ILE A 67 4.92 -4.39 11.64
N GLY A 68 5.93 -4.76 10.84
CA GLY A 68 5.82 -4.80 9.37
C GLY A 68 4.69 -5.70 8.87
N PHE A 69 4.43 -6.83 9.54
CA PHE A 69 3.31 -7.72 9.15
C PHE A 69 1.95 -7.04 9.35
N VAL A 70 1.81 -6.28 10.44
CA VAL A 70 0.58 -5.54 10.75
C VAL A 70 0.39 -4.40 9.75
N THR A 71 1.43 -3.61 9.48
CA THR A 71 1.33 -2.50 8.51
C THR A 71 1.08 -3.00 7.10
N SER A 72 1.65 -4.15 6.69
CA SER A 72 1.36 -4.81 5.41
C SER A 72 -0.13 -5.14 5.27
N PHE A 73 -0.69 -5.79 6.28
CA PHE A 73 -2.10 -6.17 6.31
C PHE A 73 -3.02 -4.95 6.28
N LEU A 74 -2.75 -3.95 7.13
CA LEU A 74 -3.54 -2.71 7.18
C LEU A 74 -3.45 -1.93 5.87
N ALA A 75 -2.28 -1.84 5.24
CA ALA A 75 -2.13 -1.16 3.96
C ALA A 75 -3.03 -1.79 2.88
N LYS A 76 -3.08 -3.13 2.81
CA LYS A 76 -3.94 -3.87 1.88
C LYS A 76 -5.44 -3.67 2.16
N ILE A 77 -5.84 -3.27 3.36
CA ILE A 77 -7.24 -2.89 3.64
C ILE A 77 -7.50 -1.42 3.30
N LEU A 78 -6.60 -0.52 3.69
CA LEU A 78 -6.79 0.92 3.53
C LEU A 78 -6.73 1.36 2.07
N ILE A 79 -5.91 0.73 1.24
CA ILE A 79 -5.77 1.05 -0.18
C ILE A 79 -7.11 0.99 -0.93
N PRO A 80 -7.84 -0.14 -0.96
CA PRO A 80 -9.13 -0.18 -1.68
C PRO A 80 -10.16 0.77 -1.08
N ILE A 81 -10.17 0.96 0.24
CA ILE A 81 -11.03 1.97 0.87
C ILE A 81 -10.72 3.36 0.30
N SER A 82 -9.44 3.74 0.20
CA SER A 82 -9.04 5.05 -0.32
C SER A 82 -9.48 5.30 -1.76
N LEU A 83 -9.64 4.25 -2.57
CA LEU A 83 -10.06 4.35 -3.97
C LEU A 83 -11.56 4.59 -4.12
N TRP A 84 -12.38 4.02 -3.23
CA TRP A 84 -13.85 4.01 -3.40
C TRP A 84 -14.60 4.89 -2.40
N PHE A 85 -13.95 5.33 -1.32
CA PHE A 85 -14.59 6.10 -0.26
C PHE A 85 -15.11 7.47 -0.72
N TRP A 86 -14.46 8.12 -1.69
CA TRP A 86 -14.76 9.48 -2.13
C TRP A 86 -15.80 9.53 -3.26
N VAL A 87 -17.07 9.65 -2.90
CA VAL A 87 -18.20 9.64 -3.86
C VAL A 87 -18.09 10.76 -4.89
N ASP A 88 -17.75 11.97 -4.44
CA ASP A 88 -17.54 13.16 -5.28
C ASP A 88 -16.50 12.92 -6.39
N ILE A 89 -15.32 12.43 -6.01
CA ILE A 89 -14.24 12.13 -6.96
C ILE A 89 -14.64 10.98 -7.89
N ASN A 90 -15.40 10.01 -7.38
CA ASN A 90 -15.85 8.86 -8.17
C ASN A 90 -16.87 9.24 -9.23
N ASP A 91 -17.80 10.14 -8.90
CA ASP A 91 -18.77 10.68 -9.86
C ASP A 91 -18.06 11.51 -10.92
N GLU A 92 -17.12 12.39 -10.54
CA GLU A 92 -16.30 13.15 -11.49
C GLU A 92 -15.53 12.23 -12.47
N ILE A 93 -14.96 11.12 -11.99
CA ILE A 93 -14.23 10.16 -12.85
C ILE A 93 -15.20 9.36 -13.73
N LYS A 94 -16.39 9.03 -13.23
CA LYS A 94 -17.43 8.33 -13.98
C LYS A 94 -17.93 9.16 -15.15
N ASP A 95 -17.99 10.48 -15.01
CA ASP A 95 -18.50 11.40 -16.04
C ASP A 95 -17.44 11.80 -17.07
N LEU A 96 -16.17 11.41 -16.90
CA LEU A 96 -15.13 11.63 -17.90
C LEU A 96 -15.51 11.04 -19.28
N PRO A 97 -15.16 11.70 -20.39
CA PRO A 97 -15.40 11.13 -21.73
C PRO A 97 -14.67 9.79 -21.89
N ALA A 98 -15.23 8.93 -22.74
CA ALA A 98 -14.61 7.66 -23.10
C ALA A 98 -13.21 7.90 -23.68
N SER A 99 -12.19 7.48 -22.95
CA SER A 99 -10.79 7.73 -23.27
C SER A 99 -9.91 6.59 -22.74
N PRO A 100 -8.72 6.36 -23.33
CA PRO A 100 -7.81 5.32 -22.85
C PRO A 100 -7.46 5.47 -21.36
N ILE A 101 -7.24 6.71 -20.90
CA ILE A 101 -6.92 6.98 -19.49
C ILE A 101 -8.07 6.61 -18.55
N LYS A 102 -9.33 6.88 -18.93
CA LYS A 102 -10.51 6.46 -18.16
C LYS A 102 -10.58 4.94 -18.06
N PHE A 103 -10.37 4.25 -19.19
CA PHE A 103 -10.38 2.79 -19.23
C PHE A 103 -9.29 2.19 -18.33
N VAL A 104 -8.03 2.61 -18.50
CA VAL A 104 -6.90 2.09 -17.72
C VAL A 104 -7.09 2.40 -16.22
N THR A 105 -7.54 3.61 -15.87
CA THR A 105 -7.84 3.98 -14.48
C THR A 105 -8.91 3.07 -13.88
N THR A 106 -10.00 2.83 -14.60
CA THR A 106 -11.11 1.98 -14.13
C THR A 106 -10.64 0.53 -13.96
N ALA A 107 -9.93 -0.01 -14.94
CA ALA A 107 -9.38 -1.37 -14.88
C ALA A 107 -8.39 -1.52 -13.73
N TRP A 108 -7.47 -0.57 -13.57
CA TRP A 108 -6.50 -0.55 -12.47
C TRP A 108 -7.18 -0.50 -11.10
N ARG A 109 -8.18 0.37 -10.92
CA ARG A 109 -8.93 0.47 -9.65
C ARG A 109 -9.55 -0.87 -9.28
N TRP A 110 -10.21 -1.55 -10.21
CA TRP A 110 -10.78 -2.87 -9.97
C TRP A 110 -9.71 -3.94 -9.72
N ALA A 111 -8.60 -3.92 -10.46
CA ALA A 111 -7.49 -4.83 -10.24
C ALA A 111 -6.93 -4.70 -8.81
N VAL A 112 -6.67 -3.47 -8.34
CA VAL A 112 -6.22 -3.20 -6.97
C VAL A 112 -7.27 -3.62 -5.94
N THR A 113 -8.56 -3.39 -6.22
CA THR A 113 -9.67 -3.76 -5.32
C THR A 113 -9.81 -5.26 -5.14
N ILE A 114 -9.40 -6.06 -6.12
CA ILE A 114 -9.39 -7.52 -6.02
C ILE A 114 -8.07 -8.00 -5.42
N TYR A 115 -6.95 -7.48 -5.91
CA TYR A 115 -5.60 -7.85 -5.49
C TYR A 115 -5.38 -7.61 -3.98
N CYS A 116 -5.75 -6.44 -3.47
CA CYS A 116 -5.46 -6.06 -2.09
C CYS A 116 -6.16 -6.99 -1.07
N PRO A 117 -7.47 -7.28 -1.16
CA PRO A 117 -8.11 -8.28 -0.30
C PRO A 117 -7.52 -9.68 -0.43
N LEU A 118 -7.22 -10.15 -1.64
CA LEU A 118 -6.54 -11.45 -1.82
C LEU A 118 -5.18 -11.48 -1.13
N GLY A 119 -4.41 -10.40 -1.26
CA GLY A 119 -3.13 -10.24 -0.57
C GLY A 119 -3.30 -10.16 0.95
N ALA A 120 -4.35 -9.50 1.46
CA ALA A 120 -4.63 -9.39 2.89
C ALA A 120 -5.00 -10.75 3.50
N ILE A 121 -5.88 -11.50 2.83
CA ILE A 121 -6.23 -12.89 3.19
C ILE A 121 -4.96 -13.76 3.19
N SER A 122 -4.10 -13.62 2.17
CA SER A 122 -2.84 -14.35 2.09
C SER A 122 -1.85 -13.97 3.20
N THR A 123 -1.91 -12.74 3.72
CA THR A 123 -1.04 -12.26 4.80
C THR A 123 -1.57 -12.67 6.19
N LEU A 124 -2.86 -12.99 6.30
CA LEU A 124 -3.55 -13.27 7.57
C LEU A 124 -2.86 -14.36 8.43
N PRO A 125 -2.44 -15.53 7.89
CA PRO A 125 -1.76 -16.56 8.68
C PRO A 125 -0.42 -16.07 9.28
N PHE A 126 0.24 -15.15 8.57
CA PHE A 126 1.54 -14.58 8.94
C PHE A 126 1.42 -13.43 9.94
N LEU A 127 0.21 -13.00 10.32
CA LEU A 127 0.05 -12.04 11.42
C LEU A 127 0.56 -12.60 12.76
N SER A 128 0.62 -13.92 12.90
CA SER A 128 1.28 -14.59 14.03
C SER A 128 2.76 -14.20 14.18
N CYS A 129 3.46 -13.90 13.07
CA CYS A 129 4.83 -13.41 13.07
C CYS A 129 4.99 -12.04 13.75
N ALA A 130 3.89 -11.27 13.89
CA ALA A 130 3.90 -10.01 14.61
C ALA A 130 3.87 -10.18 16.14
N MET A 131 3.40 -11.34 16.62
CA MET A 131 3.06 -11.56 18.03
C MET A 131 4.13 -12.36 18.80
N SER A 132 4.99 -13.10 18.11
CA SER A 132 6.01 -13.96 18.75
C SER A 132 7.42 -13.74 18.18
N GLY A 133 8.34 -13.34 19.05
CA GLY A 133 9.74 -13.11 18.68
C GLY A 133 10.48 -14.39 18.24
N GLU A 134 10.10 -15.56 18.77
CA GLU A 134 10.68 -16.84 18.36
C GLU A 134 10.29 -17.21 16.92
N LEU A 135 9.04 -16.96 16.53
CA LEU A 135 8.52 -17.30 15.21
C LEU A 135 9.10 -16.39 14.12
N LEU A 136 9.44 -15.14 14.46
CA LEU A 136 10.06 -14.18 13.56
C LEU A 136 11.37 -14.72 12.93
N ASN A 137 12.14 -15.50 13.69
CA ASN A 137 13.39 -16.12 13.21
C ASN A 137 13.18 -17.44 12.47
N SER A 138 11.94 -17.93 12.38
CA SER A 138 11.63 -19.14 11.63
C SER A 138 11.62 -18.87 10.12
N PRO A 139 11.92 -19.88 9.29
CA PRO A 139 11.79 -19.78 7.84
C PRO A 139 10.37 -19.34 7.38
N TYR A 140 9.36 -19.64 8.19
CA TYR A 140 7.97 -19.28 7.93
C TYR A 140 7.74 -17.76 7.84
N CYS A 141 8.37 -16.98 8.72
CA CYS A 141 8.26 -15.51 8.71
C CYS A 141 9.35 -14.85 7.86
N GLN A 142 10.55 -15.44 7.80
CA GLN A 142 11.69 -14.88 7.06
C GLN A 142 11.47 -14.82 5.55
N VAL A 143 10.61 -15.68 4.98
CA VAL A 143 10.32 -15.64 3.54
C VAL A 143 9.77 -14.28 3.08
N TRP A 144 9.04 -13.58 3.95
CA TRP A 144 8.49 -12.25 3.68
C TRP A 144 9.56 -11.15 3.75
N GLN A 145 10.73 -11.44 4.31
CA GLN A 145 11.83 -10.48 4.39
C GLN A 145 12.76 -10.56 3.17
N GLU A 146 12.69 -11.63 2.37
CA GLU A 146 13.58 -11.82 1.21
C GLU A 146 13.49 -10.66 0.20
N ALA A 147 12.27 -10.25 -0.17
CA ALA A 147 12.07 -9.16 -1.12
C ALA A 147 12.46 -7.77 -0.54
N PRO A 148 12.07 -7.40 0.70
CA PRO A 148 12.61 -6.21 1.37
C PRO A 148 14.13 -6.18 1.45
N TRP A 149 14.78 -7.31 1.70
CA TRP A 149 16.25 -7.42 1.71
C TRP A 149 16.86 -7.16 0.33
N GLN A 150 16.29 -7.73 -0.74
CA GLN A 150 16.73 -7.40 -2.10
C GLN A 150 16.52 -5.93 -2.44
N PHE A 151 15.41 -5.32 -2.00
CA PHE A 151 15.21 -3.89 -2.15
C PHE A 151 16.32 -3.08 -1.47
N ARG A 152 16.72 -3.47 -0.25
CA ARG A 152 17.87 -2.85 0.44
C ARG A 152 19.16 -3.02 -0.35
N GLU A 153 19.45 -4.21 -0.88
CA GLU A 153 20.69 -4.44 -1.65
C GLU A 153 20.77 -3.56 -2.90
N ILE A 154 19.65 -3.32 -3.58
CA ILE A 154 19.59 -2.52 -4.80
C ILE A 154 19.68 -1.01 -4.52
N PHE A 155 18.94 -0.51 -3.52
CA PHE A 155 18.76 0.94 -3.30
C PHE A 155 19.54 1.50 -2.11
N HIS A 156 19.99 0.64 -1.18
CA HIS A 156 20.57 1.03 0.11
C HIS A 156 21.69 0.06 0.54
N SER A 157 22.58 -0.32 -0.38
CA SER A 157 23.64 -1.33 -0.15
C SER A 157 24.47 -1.07 1.12
N GLU A 158 24.82 0.20 1.35
CA GLU A 158 25.68 0.63 2.46
C GLU A 158 24.92 0.83 3.79
N ALA A 159 23.58 0.92 3.75
CA ALA A 159 22.79 1.19 4.94
C ALA A 159 22.60 -0.10 5.75
N THR A 160 22.73 0.00 7.07
CA THR A 160 22.40 -1.12 7.96
C THR A 160 20.89 -1.31 8.05
N ALA A 161 20.45 -2.56 8.25
CA ALA A 161 19.03 -2.89 8.35
C ALA A 161 18.32 -2.07 9.45
N ASN A 162 18.98 -1.88 10.59
CA ASN A 162 18.43 -1.11 11.73
C ASN A 162 18.23 0.38 11.40
N VAL A 163 19.13 1.00 10.62
CA VAL A 163 18.97 2.39 10.20
C VAL A 163 17.74 2.55 9.30
N LEU A 164 17.53 1.62 8.36
CA LEU A 164 16.34 1.63 7.51
C LEU A 164 15.06 1.34 8.30
N GLY A 165 15.09 0.40 9.26
CA GLY A 165 13.99 0.16 10.19
C GLY A 165 13.62 1.41 10.99
N PHE A 166 14.61 2.14 11.50
CA PHE A 166 14.41 3.41 12.20
C PHE A 166 13.66 4.43 11.33
N PHE A 167 14.07 4.63 10.07
CA PHE A 167 13.33 5.48 9.14
C PHE A 167 11.91 4.98 8.89
N GLY A 168 11.72 3.66 8.81
CA GLY A 168 10.39 3.04 8.75
C GLY A 168 9.51 3.43 9.94
N LEU A 169 10.04 3.40 11.17
CA LEU A 169 9.29 3.73 12.38
C LEU A 169 9.04 5.24 12.56
N VAL A 170 10.00 6.08 12.17
CA VAL A 170 9.77 7.53 12.06
C VAL A 170 8.66 7.81 11.04
N GLY A 171 8.71 7.19 9.86
CA GLY A 171 7.67 7.29 8.84
C GLY A 171 6.31 6.81 9.33
N LEU A 172 6.26 5.67 10.02
CA LEU A 172 5.04 5.13 10.63
C LEU A 172 4.45 6.06 11.69
N SER A 173 5.30 6.71 12.48
CA SER A 173 4.88 7.68 13.50
C SER A 173 4.19 8.87 12.84
N PHE A 174 4.81 9.47 11.82
CA PHE A 174 4.18 10.55 11.05
C PHE A 174 2.88 10.08 10.37
N TYR A 175 2.91 8.93 9.70
CA TYR A 175 1.73 8.36 9.05
C TYR A 175 0.55 8.24 10.02
N THR A 176 0.79 7.63 11.19
CA THR A 176 -0.23 7.42 12.21
C THR A 176 -0.79 8.74 12.73
N LEU A 177 0.06 9.75 13.00
CA LEU A 177 -0.38 11.07 13.46
C LEU A 177 -1.26 11.77 12.42
N TYR A 178 -0.84 11.78 11.14
CA TYR A 178 -1.63 12.39 10.07
C TYR A 178 -2.93 11.63 9.80
N PHE A 179 -2.89 10.29 9.85
CA PHE A 179 -4.07 9.44 9.67
C PHE A 179 -5.08 9.64 10.81
N ALA A 180 -4.62 9.66 12.06
CA ALA A 180 -5.45 9.95 13.22
C ALA A 180 -6.05 11.35 13.17
N HIS A 181 -5.24 12.37 12.84
CA HIS A 181 -5.73 13.73 12.63
C HIS A 181 -6.81 13.77 11.53
N PHE A 182 -6.59 13.07 10.41
CA PHE A 182 -7.58 12.99 9.34
C PHE A 182 -8.90 12.36 9.82
N LEU A 183 -8.84 11.20 10.47
CA LEU A 183 -10.03 10.50 10.98
C LEU A 183 -10.80 11.31 12.02
N LEU A 184 -10.09 11.91 13.00
CA LEU A 184 -10.73 12.59 14.13
C LEU A 184 -11.23 13.99 13.78
N ILE A 185 -10.55 14.71 12.88
CA ILE A 185 -10.82 16.13 12.65
C ILE A 185 -11.39 16.39 11.26
N ARG A 186 -10.79 15.84 10.20
CA ARG A 186 -11.19 16.17 8.82
C ARG A 186 -12.38 15.37 8.36
N LEU A 187 -12.44 14.07 8.65
CA LEU A 187 -13.49 13.18 8.19
C LEU A 187 -14.88 13.66 8.65
N GLY A 188 -15.01 13.98 9.94
CA GLY A 188 -16.27 14.49 10.51
C GLY A 188 -16.69 15.88 10.00
N LYS A 189 -15.74 16.70 9.54
CA LYS A 189 -16.01 18.04 8.98
C LYS A 189 -16.39 17.99 7.50
N GLN A 190 -15.77 17.10 6.72
CA GLN A 190 -16.02 16.95 5.28
C GLN A 190 -17.20 16.02 4.96
N GLY A 191 -17.57 15.10 5.86
CA GLY A 191 -18.73 14.21 5.71
C GLY A 191 -20.11 14.90 5.80
N ARG A 192 -20.19 16.14 6.29
CA ARG A 192 -21.45 16.92 6.32
C ARG A 192 -21.82 17.59 4.98
N SER A 193 -20.92 17.60 4.01
CA SER A 193 -21.12 18.26 2.70
C SER A 193 -21.64 17.35 1.59
N ALA A 194 -21.88 16.05 1.86
CA ALA A 194 -22.35 15.08 0.87
C ALA A 194 -23.89 14.89 0.82
N LEU A 195 -24.66 15.65 1.59
CA LEU A 195 -26.13 15.51 1.69
C LEU A 195 -26.92 16.75 1.26
N GLN A 196 -26.31 17.67 0.52
CA GLN A 196 -27.02 18.86 0.05
C GLN A 196 -26.96 18.97 -1.47
N GLN A 197 -27.80 18.15 -2.11
CA GLN A 197 -28.40 18.44 -3.41
C GLN A 197 -29.87 18.03 -3.35
#